data_AF-A0A292R249-F1
#
_entry.id   AF-A0A292R249-F1
#
_cell.length_a   1.000
_cell.length_b   1.000
_cell.length_c   1.000
_cell.angle_alpha   90.00
_cell.angle_beta   90.00
_cell.angle_gamma   90.00
#
_symmetry.space_group_name_H-M   'P 1'
#
loop_
_entity.id
_entity.type
_entity.pdbx_description
1 polymer ?
#
loop_
_entity_poly.entity_id
_entity_poly.type
_entity_poly.pdbx_seq_one_letter_code
_entity_poly.pdbx_strand_id
1 'polypeptide(L)'
;MLSLNKDNFFFFYDDCSCIKLIPDSLEHGYLAVLNDDLDVAAKIFSKIDSPRAKWAKILVSILNGVLEEYPTYFQVRNFLEIDLDLLLRNEKIHYVELLLGALEILSTVNQEVYKYAGRVMYVNKLYSAAIKYMNKSKKIYYNDAELHFMLAKYYLHVNDCELALFYIDECLKLIPDYYPAHLLKQKIEERWF
;
A
#
# COMPACT_ATOMS: atom_id res chain seq x y z
N MET A 1 26.46 -17.38 4.35
CA MET A 1 25.32 -17.71 5.22
C MET A 1 24.88 -16.39 5.84
N LEU A 2 23.90 -15.72 5.23
CA LEU A 2 23.44 -14.40 5.68
C LEU A 2 22.67 -14.62 6.98
N SER A 3 23.21 -14.15 8.11
CA SER A 3 22.48 -14.18 9.38
C SER A 3 21.41 -13.09 9.33
N LEU A 4 20.16 -13.51 9.23
CA LEU A 4 19.01 -12.63 9.44
C LEU A 4 19.10 -12.08 10.87
N ASN A 5 19.21 -10.76 10.98
CA ASN A 5 19.02 -10.07 12.24
C ASN A 5 17.60 -10.41 12.72
N LYS A 6 17.46 -10.87 13.97
CA LYS A 6 16.21 -11.46 14.50
C LYS A 6 15.00 -10.51 14.46
N ASP A 7 15.23 -9.23 14.24
CA ASP A 7 14.21 -8.19 14.34
C ASP A 7 13.64 -7.73 12.98
N ASN A 8 14.17 -8.23 11.84
CA ASN A 8 13.69 -7.84 10.51
C ASN A 8 12.70 -8.87 9.96
N PHE A 9 11.41 -8.56 10.07
CA PHE A 9 10.30 -9.41 9.64
C PHE A 9 10.27 -9.58 8.12
N PHE A 10 10.53 -10.81 7.65
CA PHE A 10 10.36 -11.18 6.25
C PHE A 10 8.95 -11.71 5.96
N PHE A 11 8.17 -10.86 5.30
CA PHE A 11 6.89 -10.99 4.59
C PHE A 11 5.78 -12.00 4.93
N PHE A 12 5.96 -13.20 5.48
CA PHE A 12 4.80 -14.13 5.60
C PHE A 12 4.79 -15.07 6.80
N TYR A 13 5.72 -14.95 7.74
CA TYR A 13 5.85 -15.96 8.80
C TYR A 13 6.17 -15.35 10.16
N ASP A 14 5.38 -15.75 11.16
CA ASP A 14 5.64 -15.46 12.58
C ASP A 14 6.92 -16.17 13.09
N ASP A 15 7.41 -17.17 12.35
CA ASP A 15 8.69 -17.87 12.58
C ASP A 15 9.54 -17.92 11.31
N CYS A 16 10.65 -17.18 11.32
CA CYS A 16 11.61 -17.11 10.22
C CYS A 16 12.73 -18.17 10.31
N SER A 17 12.77 -18.99 11.36
CA SER A 17 13.86 -19.95 11.61
C SER A 17 14.02 -21.03 10.52
N CYS A 18 12.97 -21.26 9.75
CA CYS A 18 12.88 -22.31 8.73
C CYS A 18 12.99 -21.77 7.28
N ILE A 19 13.06 -20.45 7.08
CA ILE A 19 12.99 -19.86 5.75
C ILE A 19 14.31 -20.12 5.00
N LYS A 20 14.23 -20.93 3.94
CA LYS A 20 15.32 -21.09 2.98
C LYS A 20 15.12 -20.09 1.83
N LEU A 21 15.88 -19.00 1.88
CA LEU A 21 15.94 -18.06 0.76
C LEU A 21 16.69 -18.70 -0.40
N ILE A 22 16.02 -18.79 -1.55
CA ILE A 22 16.60 -19.29 -2.78
C ILE A 22 17.45 -18.16 -3.39
N PRO A 23 18.74 -18.40 -3.68
CA PRO A 23 19.56 -17.40 -4.37
C PRO A 23 18.94 -16.96 -5.70
N ASP A 24 19.12 -15.69 -6.03
CA ASP A 24 18.54 -15.05 -7.22
C ASP A 24 16.98 -15.15 -7.36
N SER A 25 16.25 -15.44 -6.28
CA SER A 25 14.78 -15.38 -6.27
C SER A 25 14.23 -13.97 -6.07
N LEU A 26 12.91 -13.80 -6.25
CA LEU A 26 12.23 -12.53 -5.94
C LEU A 26 12.46 -12.11 -4.49
N GLU A 27 12.28 -13.04 -3.56
CA GLU A 27 12.44 -12.85 -2.13
C GLU A 27 13.88 -12.42 -1.80
N HIS A 28 14.88 -13.03 -2.45
CA HIS A 28 16.26 -12.57 -2.31
C HIS A 28 16.43 -11.13 -2.78
N GLY A 29 15.81 -10.73 -3.89
CA GLY A 29 15.83 -9.35 -4.37
C GLY A 29 15.19 -8.36 -3.38
N TYR A 30 14.03 -8.70 -2.81
CA TYR A 30 13.39 -7.87 -1.79
C TYR A 30 14.18 -7.81 -0.48
N LEU A 31 14.85 -8.89 -0.10
CA LEU A 31 15.77 -8.87 1.04
C LEU A 31 16.95 -7.93 0.79
N ALA A 32 17.51 -7.91 -0.42
CA ALA A 32 18.54 -6.96 -0.77
C ALA A 32 18.03 -5.51 -0.66
N VAL A 33 16.79 -5.21 -1.09
CA VAL A 33 16.16 -3.89 -0.84
C VAL A 33 16.10 -3.57 0.65
N LEU A 34 15.65 -4.51 1.48
CA LEU A 34 15.56 -4.31 2.93
C LEU A 34 16.92 -4.23 3.63
N ASN A 35 17.99 -4.68 3.00
CA ASN A 35 19.37 -4.54 3.50
C ASN A 35 20.10 -3.34 2.88
N ASP A 36 19.39 -2.48 2.16
CA ASP A 36 19.94 -1.29 1.47
C ASP A 36 20.93 -1.61 0.33
N ASP A 37 20.94 -2.86 -0.14
CA ASP A 37 21.76 -3.34 -1.26
C ASP A 37 21.00 -3.20 -2.60
N LEU A 38 20.65 -1.97 -2.98
CA LEU A 38 19.83 -1.70 -4.18
C LEU A 38 20.47 -2.18 -5.49
N ASP A 39 21.80 -2.15 -5.60
CA ASP A 39 22.53 -2.69 -6.76
C ASP A 39 22.35 -4.19 -6.92
N VAL A 40 22.34 -4.93 -5.81
CA VAL A 40 22.12 -6.37 -5.80
C VAL A 40 20.67 -6.67 -6.14
N ALA A 41 19.73 -5.94 -5.54
CA ALA A 41 18.30 -6.07 -5.84
C ALA A 41 18.02 -5.85 -7.34
N ALA A 42 18.55 -4.77 -7.93
CA ALA A 42 18.40 -4.48 -9.35
C ALA A 42 18.92 -5.62 -10.24
N LYS A 43 20.11 -6.15 -9.94
CA LYS A 43 20.70 -7.28 -10.68
C LYS A 43 19.82 -8.53 -10.61
N ILE A 44 19.28 -8.86 -9.43
CA ILE A 44 18.40 -10.01 -9.26
C ILE A 44 17.12 -9.82 -10.07
N PHE A 45 16.42 -8.69 -9.88
CA PHE A 45 15.16 -8.44 -10.58
C PHE A 45 15.31 -8.40 -12.10
N SER A 46 16.46 -7.94 -12.61
CA SER A 46 16.73 -7.91 -14.06
C SER A 46 16.80 -9.29 -14.72
N LYS A 47 17.07 -10.34 -13.94
CA LYS A 47 17.16 -11.73 -14.44
C LYS A 47 15.80 -12.43 -14.50
N ILE A 48 14.76 -11.87 -13.91
CA ILE A 48 13.47 -12.55 -13.70
C ILE A 48 12.40 -11.93 -14.60
N ASP A 49 11.89 -12.71 -15.54
CA ASP A 49 10.79 -12.27 -16.40
C ASP A 49 9.42 -12.47 -15.71
N SER A 50 9.03 -11.49 -14.91
CA SER A 50 7.68 -11.44 -14.33
C SER A 50 7.20 -10.00 -14.15
N PRO A 51 5.87 -9.74 -14.16
CA PRO A 51 5.33 -8.41 -13.89
C PRO A 51 5.80 -7.85 -12.54
N ARG A 52 5.94 -8.72 -11.54
CA ARG A 52 6.39 -8.38 -10.19
C ARG A 52 7.87 -7.98 -10.15
N ALA A 53 8.75 -8.72 -10.82
CA ALA A 53 10.17 -8.37 -10.93
C ALA A 53 10.39 -7.09 -11.74
N LYS A 54 9.64 -6.90 -12.84
CA LYS A 54 9.66 -5.66 -13.63
C LYS A 54 9.24 -4.45 -12.78
N TRP A 55 8.19 -4.59 -11.98
CA TRP A 55 7.81 -3.56 -11.01
C TRP A 55 8.90 -3.34 -9.97
N ALA A 56 9.50 -4.41 -9.43
CA ALA A 56 10.56 -4.32 -8.43
C ALA A 56 11.78 -3.52 -8.94
N LYS A 57 12.13 -3.66 -10.21
CA LYS A 57 13.18 -2.84 -10.85
C LYS A 57 12.80 -1.35 -10.90
N ILE A 58 11.55 -1.03 -11.23
CA ILE A 58 11.03 0.33 -11.21
C ILE A 58 11.03 0.89 -9.78
N LEU A 59 10.60 0.08 -8.80
CA LEU A 59 10.68 0.42 -7.38
C LEU A 59 12.12 0.77 -7.00
N VAL A 60 13.10 -0.10 -7.29
CA VAL A 60 14.52 0.16 -6.99
C VAL A 60 15.00 1.46 -7.64
N SER A 61 14.55 1.79 -8.85
CA SER A 61 14.86 3.07 -9.48
C SER A 61 14.30 4.23 -8.65
N ILE A 62 13.02 4.17 -8.26
CA ILE A 62 12.38 5.17 -7.40
C ILE A 62 13.13 5.31 -6.07
N LEU A 63 13.59 4.20 -5.47
CA LEU A 63 14.36 4.20 -4.23
C LEU A 63 15.78 4.75 -4.39
N ASN A 64 16.30 4.83 -5.62
CA ASN A 64 17.50 5.59 -5.96
C ASN A 64 17.20 7.07 -6.30
N GLY A 65 15.95 7.49 -6.19
CA GLY A 65 15.51 8.87 -6.46
C GLY A 65 15.26 9.19 -7.93
N VAL A 66 15.18 8.18 -8.82
CA VAL A 66 15.00 8.38 -10.26
C VAL A 66 13.90 7.48 -10.81
N LEU A 67 13.02 8.00 -11.67
CA LEU A 67 12.06 7.15 -12.40
C LEU A 67 12.58 6.92 -13.82
N GLU A 68 13.34 5.83 -14.03
CA GLU A 68 13.91 5.49 -15.34
C GLU A 68 12.85 4.94 -16.31
N GLU A 69 11.93 4.13 -15.81
CA GLU A 69 10.90 3.46 -16.58
C GLU A 69 9.53 3.67 -15.93
N TYR A 70 8.51 3.92 -16.76
CA TYR A 70 7.13 4.07 -16.27
C TYR A 70 6.50 2.69 -16.02
N PRO A 71 5.83 2.49 -14.87
CA PRO A 71 5.10 1.26 -14.63
C PRO A 71 3.80 1.23 -15.44
N THR A 72 3.30 0.03 -15.66
CA THR A 72 1.97 -0.20 -16.22
C THR A 72 0.89 -0.02 -15.17
N TYR A 73 -0.36 0.22 -15.60
CA TYR A 73 -1.53 0.23 -14.73
C TYR A 73 -1.61 -1.04 -13.86
N PHE A 74 -1.38 -2.20 -14.47
CA PHE A 74 -1.41 -3.50 -13.78
C PHE A 74 -0.37 -3.56 -12.65
N GLN A 75 0.84 -3.08 -12.89
CA GLN A 75 1.89 -3.11 -11.87
C GLN A 75 1.57 -2.18 -10.70
N VAL A 76 1.15 -0.94 -10.97
CA VAL A 76 0.76 0.01 -9.92
C VAL A 76 -0.39 -0.54 -9.10
N ARG A 77 -1.44 -1.04 -9.76
CA ARG A 77 -2.64 -1.59 -9.10
C ARG A 77 -2.34 -2.78 -8.18
N ASN A 78 -1.40 -3.65 -8.55
CA ASN A 78 -1.15 -4.88 -7.80
C ASN A 78 -0.03 -4.77 -6.77
N PHE A 79 0.94 -3.87 -6.95
CA PHE A 79 2.20 -3.95 -6.22
C PHE A 79 2.53 -2.73 -5.37
N LEU A 80 2.01 -1.54 -5.70
CA LEU A 80 2.32 -0.32 -4.94
C LEU A 80 1.93 -0.42 -3.47
N GLU A 81 0.71 -0.90 -3.19
CA GLU A 81 0.19 -1.01 -1.83
C GLU A 81 1.07 -1.96 -0.98
N ILE A 82 1.44 -3.10 -1.56
CA ILE A 82 2.22 -4.15 -0.90
C ILE A 82 3.63 -3.67 -0.58
N ASP A 83 4.30 -2.99 -1.51
CA ASP A 83 5.66 -2.51 -1.28
C ASP A 83 5.73 -1.29 -0.37
N LEU A 84 4.74 -0.41 -0.43
CA LEU A 84 4.67 0.69 0.52
C LEU A 84 4.47 0.16 1.95
N ASP A 85 3.61 -0.84 2.14
CA ASP A 85 3.42 -1.50 3.44
C ASP A 85 4.68 -2.24 3.91
N LEU A 86 5.37 -2.95 3.01
CA LEU A 86 6.66 -3.62 3.28
C LEU A 86 7.68 -2.65 3.87
N LEU A 87 7.93 -1.56 3.15
CA LEU A 87 8.94 -0.58 3.48
C LEU A 87 8.61 0.10 4.82
N LEU A 88 7.32 0.42 5.02
CA LEU A 88 6.86 1.04 6.26
C LEU A 88 7.03 0.12 7.47
N ARG A 89 6.65 -1.15 7.36
CA ARG A 89 6.78 -2.14 8.44
C ARG A 89 8.22 -2.49 8.81
N ASN A 90 9.14 -2.33 7.86
CA ASN A 90 10.58 -2.55 8.08
C ASN A 90 11.33 -1.23 8.36
N GLU A 91 10.60 -0.18 8.75
CA GLU A 91 11.16 1.11 9.16
C GLU A 91 12.09 1.75 8.10
N LYS A 92 11.88 1.43 6.82
CA LYS A 92 12.61 2.02 5.69
C LYS A 92 12.06 3.39 5.36
N ILE A 93 12.08 4.30 6.32
CA ILE A 93 11.44 5.62 6.25
C ILE A 93 11.91 6.41 5.04
N HIS A 94 13.21 6.40 4.74
CA HIS A 94 13.75 7.07 3.56
C HIS A 94 13.16 6.54 2.25
N TYR A 95 13.02 5.21 2.12
CA TYR A 95 12.40 4.59 0.95
C TYR A 95 10.90 4.85 0.87
N VAL A 96 10.21 4.89 2.01
CA VAL A 96 8.81 5.30 2.09
C VAL A 96 8.66 6.73 1.57
N GLU A 97 9.51 7.67 1.98
CA GLU A 97 9.46 9.06 1.51
C GLU A 97 9.67 9.17 0.00
N LEU A 98 10.65 8.46 -0.55
CA LEU A 98 10.90 8.43 -2.00
C LEU A 98 9.70 7.86 -2.78
N LEU A 99 9.14 6.74 -2.32
CA LEU A 99 7.97 6.12 -2.96
C LEU A 99 6.72 7.01 -2.85
N LEU A 100 6.50 7.66 -1.70
CA LEU A 100 5.41 8.62 -1.52
C LEU A 100 5.59 9.87 -2.40
N GLY A 101 6.84 10.31 -2.61
CA GLY A 101 7.19 11.39 -3.54
C GLY A 101 6.86 11.05 -4.99
N ALA A 102 6.98 9.78 -5.39
CA ALA A 102 6.66 9.32 -6.73
C ALA A 102 5.15 9.22 -7.02
N LEU A 103 4.28 9.28 -6.00
CA LEU A 103 2.83 9.08 -6.18
C LEU A 103 2.18 10.05 -7.17
N GLU A 104 2.69 11.26 -7.30
CA GLU A 104 2.17 12.22 -8.27
C GLU A 104 2.36 11.72 -9.71
N ILE A 105 3.55 11.23 -10.03
CA ILE A 105 3.82 10.65 -11.35
C ILE A 105 3.05 9.33 -11.52
N LEU A 106 3.02 8.47 -10.49
CA LEU A 106 2.25 7.22 -10.56
C LEU A 106 0.75 7.46 -10.74
N SER A 107 0.23 8.60 -10.26
CA SER A 107 -1.18 8.95 -10.41
C SER A 107 -1.60 9.22 -11.86
N THR A 108 -0.65 9.55 -12.74
CA THR A 108 -0.91 9.68 -14.18
C THR A 108 -1.08 8.32 -14.85
N VAL A 109 -0.61 7.24 -14.21
CA VAL A 109 -0.75 5.85 -14.66
C VAL A 109 -2.00 5.20 -14.05
N ASN A 110 -2.22 5.40 -12.75
CA ASN A 110 -3.39 4.90 -12.03
C ASN A 110 -3.86 5.93 -11.01
N GLN A 111 -5.09 6.44 -11.16
CA GLN A 111 -5.66 7.45 -10.28
C GLN A 111 -5.90 6.96 -8.84
N GLU A 112 -5.94 5.64 -8.62
CA GLU A 112 -6.19 5.02 -7.31
C GLU A 112 -4.95 5.02 -6.39
N VAL A 113 -3.78 5.49 -6.84
CA VAL A 113 -2.53 5.43 -6.06
C VAL A 113 -2.63 6.07 -4.67
N TYR A 114 -3.40 7.16 -4.54
CA TYR A 114 -3.60 7.82 -3.26
C TYR A 114 -4.56 7.07 -2.34
N LYS A 115 -5.50 6.29 -2.90
CA LYS A 115 -6.31 5.34 -2.13
C LYS A 115 -5.39 4.26 -1.54
N TYR A 116 -4.52 3.66 -2.35
CA TYR A 116 -3.57 2.64 -1.88
C TYR A 116 -2.69 3.18 -0.75
N ALA A 117 -2.07 4.36 -0.94
CA ALA A 117 -1.29 5.01 0.10
C ALA A 117 -2.12 5.28 1.38
N GLY A 118 -3.34 5.80 1.22
CA GLY A 118 -4.26 6.03 2.34
C GLY A 118 -4.58 4.75 3.12
N ARG A 119 -4.76 3.62 2.44
CA ARG A 119 -5.01 2.33 3.08
C ARG A 119 -3.80 1.83 3.87
N VAL A 120 -2.59 1.90 3.30
CA VAL A 120 -1.35 1.50 3.97
C VAL A 120 -1.15 2.32 5.24
N MET A 121 -1.32 3.64 5.16
CA MET A 121 -1.22 4.51 6.33
C MET A 121 -2.27 4.15 7.39
N TYR A 122 -3.51 3.87 6.98
CA TYR A 122 -4.58 3.50 7.91
C TYR A 122 -4.28 2.19 8.63
N VAL A 123 -3.86 1.14 7.91
CA VAL A 123 -3.60 -0.18 8.50
C VAL A 123 -2.40 -0.16 9.45
N ASN A 124 -1.43 0.73 9.21
CA ASN A 124 -0.30 0.99 10.08
C ASN A 124 -0.58 2.05 11.17
N LYS A 125 -1.86 2.40 11.40
CA LYS A 125 -2.32 3.34 12.44
C LYS A 125 -1.77 4.77 12.30
N LEU A 126 -1.28 5.15 11.12
CA LEU A 126 -0.85 6.50 10.78
C LEU A 126 -2.06 7.33 10.32
N TYR A 127 -3.04 7.49 11.21
CA TYR A 127 -4.37 8.03 10.87
C TYR A 127 -4.34 9.43 10.27
N SER A 128 -3.47 10.32 10.75
CA SER A 128 -3.31 11.68 10.19
C SER A 128 -2.80 11.67 8.75
N ALA A 129 -1.88 10.76 8.42
CA ALA A 129 -1.41 10.58 7.05
C ALA A 129 -2.49 9.91 6.18
N ALA A 130 -3.18 8.91 6.72
CA ALA A 130 -4.24 8.18 6.04
C ALA A 130 -5.31 9.13 5.49
N ILE A 131 -5.87 10.00 6.34
CA ILE A 131 -6.94 10.93 5.93
C ILE A 131 -6.44 11.97 4.91
N LYS A 132 -5.17 12.38 4.98
CA LYS A 132 -4.57 13.29 3.98
C LYS A 132 -4.56 12.63 2.59
N TYR A 133 -4.14 11.37 2.50
CA TYR A 133 -4.10 10.64 1.23
C TYR A 133 -5.50 10.25 0.73
N MET A 134 -6.40 9.80 1.62
CA MET A 134 -7.79 9.53 1.25
C MET A 134 -8.49 10.79 0.70
N ASN A 135 -8.29 11.96 1.32
CA ASN A 135 -8.83 13.21 0.80
C ASN A 135 -8.21 13.63 -0.54
N LYS A 136 -6.92 13.35 -0.78
CA LYS A 136 -6.30 13.58 -2.09
C LYS A 136 -6.89 12.64 -3.14
N SER A 137 -7.09 11.37 -2.80
CA SER A 137 -7.76 10.38 -3.64
C SER A 137 -9.17 10.85 -4.03
N LYS A 138 -9.94 11.34 -3.04
CA LYS A 138 -11.32 11.82 -3.24
C LYS A 138 -11.39 13.01 -4.20
N LYS A 139 -10.39 13.90 -4.14
CA LYS A 139 -10.29 15.05 -5.06
C LYS A 139 -10.00 14.62 -6.50
N ILE A 140 -9.28 13.52 -6.69
CA ILE A 140 -8.90 13.00 -8.02
C ILE A 140 -10.06 12.18 -8.60
N TYR A 141 -10.61 11.27 -7.81
CA TYR A 141 -11.69 10.39 -8.23
C TYR A 141 -12.67 10.21 -7.07
N TYR A 142 -13.77 10.96 -7.14
CA TYR A 142 -14.81 10.93 -6.11
C TYR A 142 -15.62 9.62 -6.16
N ASN A 143 -15.92 9.11 -7.36
CA ASN A 143 -16.81 7.96 -7.58
C ASN A 143 -16.15 6.59 -7.29
N ASP A 144 -15.37 6.50 -6.22
CA ASP A 144 -14.76 5.26 -5.73
C ASP A 144 -15.48 4.78 -4.47
N ALA A 145 -16.31 3.75 -4.63
CA ALA A 145 -17.07 3.17 -3.53
C ALA A 145 -16.15 2.67 -2.40
N GLU A 146 -14.98 2.10 -2.74
CA GLU A 146 -14.05 1.59 -1.75
C GLU A 146 -13.40 2.72 -0.95
N LEU A 147 -13.08 3.84 -1.61
CA LEU A 147 -12.58 5.03 -0.94
C LEU A 147 -13.62 5.59 0.05
N HIS A 148 -14.89 5.65 -0.32
CA HIS A 148 -15.95 6.07 0.59
C HIS A 148 -16.08 5.12 1.79
N PHE A 149 -16.02 3.81 1.57
CA PHE A 149 -15.97 2.83 2.65
C PHE A 149 -14.77 3.04 3.59
N MET A 150 -13.59 3.35 3.05
CA MET A 150 -12.40 3.66 3.83
C MET A 150 -12.56 4.96 4.66
N LEU A 151 -13.18 6.00 4.09
CA LEU A 151 -13.50 7.23 4.80
C LEU A 151 -14.50 6.98 5.93
N ALA A 152 -15.53 6.17 5.70
CA ALA A 152 -16.49 5.79 6.74
C ALA A 152 -15.80 5.10 7.93
N LYS A 153 -14.88 4.17 7.66
CA LYS A 153 -14.05 3.53 8.70
C LYS A 153 -13.21 4.54 9.48
N TYR A 154 -12.61 5.51 8.79
CA TYR A 154 -11.84 6.58 9.44
C TYR A 154 -12.71 7.44 10.36
N TYR A 155 -13.87 7.90 9.88
CA TYR A 155 -14.75 8.75 10.70
C TYR A 155 -15.33 8.01 11.89
N LEU A 156 -15.64 6.73 11.73
CA LEU A 156 -16.02 5.88 12.87
C LEU A 156 -14.88 5.75 13.90
N HIS A 157 -13.62 5.66 13.46
CA HIS A 157 -12.47 5.60 14.35
C HIS A 157 -12.30 6.89 15.19
N VAL A 158 -12.58 8.06 14.60
CA VAL A 158 -12.54 9.35 15.33
C VAL A 158 -13.87 9.69 16.02
N ASN A 159 -14.79 8.72 16.13
CA ASN A 159 -16.14 8.84 16.72
C ASN A 159 -17.05 9.88 16.03
N ASP A 160 -16.78 10.23 14.78
CA ASP A 160 -17.66 11.07 13.97
C ASP A 160 -18.64 10.17 13.21
N CYS A 161 -19.75 9.83 13.87
CA CYS A 161 -20.72 8.88 13.34
C CYS A 161 -21.57 9.48 12.21
N GLU A 162 -21.77 10.79 12.20
CA GLU A 162 -22.49 11.50 11.15
C GLU A 162 -21.72 11.42 9.83
N LEU A 163 -20.43 11.76 9.84
CA LEU A 163 -19.60 11.61 8.64
C LEU A 163 -19.38 10.15 8.27
N ALA A 164 -19.32 9.24 9.24
CA ALA A 164 -19.23 7.82 8.94
C ALA A 164 -20.46 7.32 8.17
N LEU A 165 -21.68 7.69 8.59
CA LEU A 165 -22.92 7.36 7.88
C LEU A 165 -22.99 8.06 6.52
N PHE A 166 -22.61 9.32 6.43
CA PHE A 166 -22.57 10.02 5.14
C PHE A 166 -21.73 9.23 4.11
N TYR A 167 -20.51 8.83 4.48
CA TYR A 167 -19.65 8.10 3.55
C TYR A 167 -20.08 6.64 3.33
N ILE A 168 -20.76 6.00 4.27
CA ILE A 168 -21.33 4.67 4.02
C ILE A 168 -22.48 4.74 3.02
N ASP A 169 -23.29 5.79 3.07
CA ASP A 169 -24.37 6.01 2.12
C ASP A 169 -23.82 6.36 0.74
N GLU A 170 -22.78 7.19 0.63
CA GLU A 170 -22.09 7.44 -0.65
C GLU A 170 -21.52 6.15 -1.26
N CYS A 171 -20.96 5.26 -0.42
CA CYS A 171 -20.48 3.95 -0.87
C CYS A 171 -21.63 3.09 -1.43
N LEU A 172 -22.74 2.99 -0.70
CA LEU A 172 -23.91 2.18 -1.09
C LEU A 172 -24.69 2.78 -2.27
N LYS A 173 -24.63 4.10 -2.49
CA LYS A 173 -25.16 4.72 -3.71
C LYS A 173 -24.43 4.24 -4.97
N LEU A 174 -23.11 4.05 -4.88
CA LEU A 174 -22.28 3.58 -6.00
C LEU A 174 -22.39 2.07 -6.19
N ILE A 175 -22.38 1.31 -5.08
CA ILE A 175 -22.49 -0.16 -5.09
C ILE A 175 -23.53 -0.58 -4.04
N PRO A 176 -24.82 -0.70 -4.43
CA PRO A 176 -25.91 -1.03 -3.49
C PRO A 176 -25.72 -2.35 -2.75
N ASP A 177 -25.09 -3.34 -3.37
CA ASP A 177 -24.90 -4.69 -2.79
C ASP A 177 -23.55 -4.86 -2.09
N TYR A 178 -22.84 -3.77 -1.76
CA TYR A 178 -21.53 -3.86 -1.11
C TYR A 178 -21.67 -4.31 0.35
N TYR A 179 -21.64 -5.63 0.54
CA TYR A 179 -21.88 -6.29 1.83
C TYR A 179 -21.08 -5.73 3.02
N PRO A 180 -19.77 -5.41 2.90
CA PRO A 180 -19.04 -4.79 4.00
C PRO A 180 -19.62 -3.44 4.45
N ALA A 181 -20.18 -2.66 3.53
CA ALA A 181 -20.79 -1.37 3.85
C ALA A 181 -22.12 -1.52 4.59
N HIS A 182 -22.95 -2.50 4.22
CA HIS A 182 -24.17 -2.83 4.97
C HIS A 182 -23.86 -3.23 6.42
N LEU A 183 -22.88 -4.11 6.62
CA LEU A 183 -22.46 -4.51 7.97
C LEU A 183 -21.94 -3.34 8.80
N LEU A 184 -21.20 -2.42 8.18
CA LEU A 184 -20.68 -1.25 8.88
C LEU A 184 -21.80 -0.26 9.21
N LYS A 185 -22.75 -0.04 8.28
CA LYS A 185 -23.91 0.82 8.49
C LYS A 185 -24.76 0.34 9.66
N GLN A 186 -25.13 -0.95 9.68
CA GLN A 186 -25.88 -1.56 10.77
C GLN A 186 -25.18 -1.35 12.13
N LYS A 187 -23.86 -1.56 12.20
CA LYS A 187 -23.09 -1.34 13.43
C LYS A 187 -23.07 0.11 13.90
N ILE A 188 -23.08 1.07 12.97
CA ILE A 188 -23.16 2.49 13.33
C ILE A 188 -24.56 2.79 13.86
N GLU A 189 -25.59 2.26 13.21
CA GLU A 189 -26.98 2.50 13.60
C GLU A 189 -27.30 1.89 14.98
N GLU A 190 -26.95 0.62 15.22
CA GLU A 190 -27.22 -0.08 16.50
C GLU A 190 -26.49 0.53 17.71
N ARG A 191 -25.36 1.20 17.48
CA ARG A 191 -24.55 1.76 18.57
C ARG A 191 -25.00 3.17 18.98
N TRP A 192 -25.75 3.86 18.14
CA TRP A 192 -25.99 5.30 18.27
C TRP A 192 -27.46 5.73 18.09
N PHE A 193 -28.35 4.82 17.68
CA PHE A 193 -29.80 5.00 17.68
C PHE A 193 -30.47 3.86 18.46
#